data_AF-U2QHX2-F1
#
_entry.id   AF-U2QHX2-F1
#
_cell.length_a   1.000
_cell.length_b   1.000
_cell.length_c   1.000
_cell.angle_alpha   90.00
_cell.angle_beta   90.00
_cell.angle_gamma   90.00
#
_symmetry.space_group_name_H-M   'P 1'
#
loop_
_entity.id
_entity.type
_entity.pdbx_description
1 polymer ?
#
loop_
_entity_poly.entity_id
_entity_poly.type
_entity_poly.pdbx_seq_one_letter_code
_entity_poly.pdbx_strand_id
1 'polypeptide(L)'
;MDFAFELGGQPIFMPRQQEIDGDAGTFTTKYGFIGAGRNLSHYIFVDGVNEFGLGAAALYFRGYAKYQQSAPADKLAIAPHDVVAWALGNAQSVADLRELVKHIQILDVPVSLLGLTTPMHFIFSDPTGDTAVLEATSADLHLIDDPVGVMANSPELSWHLQNLSTYGTLQAAERPLQDRLGYQLPTQGPGTGALGLPGDYTSPSRFVRTVFNKHYSEAAADTPSTLTTLQHLLDGVTIPKGVKLMADGTSDYTQYRGYACLDDRAYYMEPYDNQELQGIRLTDEMLNDWDMPVEYPLDHTPHVKHLN
;
A
#
# COMPACT_ATOMS: atom_id res chain seq x y z
N MET A 1 3.65 -1.61 -5.63
CA MET A 1 4.90 -0.84 -5.44
C MET A 1 5.33 -0.23 -6.76
N ASP A 2 5.36 1.10 -6.84
CA ASP A 2 5.81 1.84 -8.04
C ASP A 2 7.12 2.57 -7.73
N PHE A 3 8.22 2.17 -8.36
CA PHE A 3 9.52 2.81 -8.13
C PHE A 3 10.51 2.56 -9.27
N ALA A 4 11.45 3.49 -9.47
CA ALA A 4 12.46 3.37 -10.53
C ALA A 4 13.65 2.48 -10.16
N PHE A 5 13.98 2.37 -8.87
CA PHE A 5 15.06 1.53 -8.37
C PHE A 5 14.49 0.22 -7.82
N GLU A 6 15.04 -0.94 -8.22
CA GLU A 6 14.57 -2.24 -7.72
C GLU A 6 14.83 -2.40 -6.21
N LEU A 7 13.76 -2.48 -5.43
CA LEU A 7 13.88 -2.65 -3.98
C LEU A 7 14.27 -4.08 -3.59
N GLY A 8 13.91 -5.06 -4.41
CA GLY A 8 14.18 -6.49 -4.15
C GLY A 8 13.42 -7.02 -2.93
N GLY A 9 12.19 -6.51 -2.71
CA GLY A 9 11.33 -7.01 -1.64
C GLY A 9 10.82 -8.42 -1.94
N GLN A 10 10.68 -9.23 -0.89
CA GLN A 10 10.14 -10.60 -0.95
C GLN A 10 9.15 -10.80 0.20
N PRO A 11 8.24 -11.78 0.13
CA PRO A 11 7.45 -12.18 1.28
C PRO A 11 8.36 -12.67 2.42
N ILE A 12 8.17 -12.12 3.62
CA ILE A 12 8.91 -12.47 4.83
C ILE A 12 7.91 -12.76 5.95
N PHE A 13 8.21 -13.79 6.74
CA PHE A 13 7.60 -14.01 8.05
C PHE A 13 8.52 -13.47 9.15
N MET A 14 7.96 -12.64 10.03
CA MET A 14 8.58 -12.18 11.27
C MET A 14 7.88 -12.83 12.46
N PRO A 15 8.60 -13.59 13.32
CA PRO A 15 8.02 -14.20 14.51
C PRO A 15 7.67 -13.17 15.60
N ARG A 16 7.02 -13.64 16.66
CA ARG A 16 6.72 -12.83 17.85
C ARG A 16 8.01 -12.51 18.62
N GLN A 17 7.95 -11.47 19.46
CA GLN A 17 8.99 -11.15 20.46
C GLN A 17 10.37 -10.86 19.85
N GLN A 18 10.41 -10.18 18.70
CA GLN A 18 11.66 -9.90 18.00
C GLN A 18 12.20 -8.53 18.42
N GLU A 19 13.47 -8.49 18.83
CA GLU A 19 14.20 -7.24 19.01
C GLU A 19 14.78 -6.81 17.66
N ILE A 20 14.36 -5.65 17.17
CA ILE A 20 14.80 -5.07 15.90
C ILE A 20 15.68 -3.87 16.23
N ASP A 21 16.93 -3.93 15.79
CA ASP A 21 17.87 -2.80 15.85
C ASP A 21 17.60 -1.82 14.70
N GLY A 22 16.48 -1.10 14.81
CA GLY A 22 16.04 -0.14 13.80
C GLY A 22 16.98 1.07 13.69
N ASP A 23 16.93 1.77 12.55
CA ASP A 23 17.93 2.79 12.24
C ASP A 23 17.82 4.05 13.12
N ALA A 24 16.65 4.29 13.74
CA ALA A 24 16.44 5.37 14.71
C ALA A 24 16.57 4.91 16.18
N GLY A 25 16.75 3.62 16.42
CA GLY A 25 16.79 3.00 17.74
C GLY A 25 16.14 1.63 17.78
N THR A 26 16.52 0.83 18.76
CA THR A 26 16.01 -0.52 18.97
C THR A 26 14.56 -0.51 19.44
N PHE A 27 13.74 -1.40 18.89
CA PHE A 27 12.36 -1.65 19.34
C PHE A 27 12.04 -3.14 19.32
N THR A 28 11.09 -3.56 20.17
CA THR A 28 10.66 -4.95 20.24
C THR A 28 9.26 -5.10 19.63
N THR A 29 9.07 -6.13 18.80
CA THR A 29 7.75 -6.54 18.31
C THR A 29 7.13 -7.54 19.28
N LYS A 30 5.83 -7.43 19.53
CA LYS A 30 5.06 -8.37 20.36
C LYS A 30 4.41 -9.47 19.53
N TYR A 31 4.04 -9.13 18.30
CA TYR A 31 3.21 -9.93 17.43
C TYR A 31 3.99 -10.44 16.22
N GLY A 32 3.59 -11.61 15.73
CA GLY A 32 4.09 -12.17 14.48
C GLY A 32 3.34 -11.59 13.28
N PHE A 33 4.04 -11.42 12.17
CA PHE A 33 3.48 -10.81 10.96
C PHE A 33 4.17 -11.30 9.69
N ILE A 34 3.50 -11.08 8.56
CA ILE A 34 4.00 -11.40 7.22
C ILE A 34 3.85 -10.19 6.31
N GLY A 35 4.72 -10.07 5.30
CA GLY A 35 4.61 -8.97 4.35
C GLY A 35 5.77 -8.90 3.36
N ALA A 36 5.71 -7.96 2.43
CA ALA A 36 6.84 -7.66 1.55
C ALA A 36 7.91 -6.88 2.32
N GLY A 37 9.12 -7.43 2.36
CA GLY A 37 10.25 -6.82 3.07
C GLY A 37 11.59 -7.25 2.52
N ARG A 38 12.65 -6.79 3.18
CA ARG A 38 14.04 -7.15 2.89
C ARG A 38 14.92 -6.93 4.11
N ASN A 39 15.92 -7.78 4.30
CA ASN A 39 16.97 -7.54 5.29
C ASN A 39 18.03 -6.56 4.76
N LEU A 40 18.19 -5.42 5.43
CA LEU A 40 19.12 -4.33 5.11
C LEU A 40 19.90 -3.89 6.36
N SER A 41 20.50 -4.86 7.06
CA SER A 41 21.09 -4.80 8.43
C SER A 41 20.08 -5.19 9.52
N HIS A 42 18.81 -4.87 9.28
CA HIS A 42 17.65 -5.42 9.95
C HIS A 42 16.51 -5.59 8.93
N TYR A 43 15.45 -6.29 9.32
CA TYR A 43 14.30 -6.50 8.44
C TYR A 43 13.42 -5.26 8.35
N ILE A 44 13.29 -4.73 7.14
CA ILE A 44 12.40 -3.62 6.77
C ILE A 44 11.22 -4.19 6.00
N PHE A 45 10.02 -3.69 6.29
CA PHE A 45 8.78 -4.08 5.63
C PHE A 45 8.15 -2.88 4.92
N VAL A 46 7.62 -3.11 3.73
CA VAL A 46 6.90 -2.10 2.94
C VAL A 46 5.41 -2.20 3.20
N ASP A 47 4.88 -3.43 3.23
CA ASP A 47 3.48 -3.71 3.47
C ASP A 47 3.30 -5.14 4.00
N GLY A 48 2.16 -5.44 4.61
CA GLY A 48 1.92 -6.73 5.23
C GLY A 48 0.68 -6.79 6.12
N VAL A 49 0.55 -7.90 6.85
CA VAL A 49 -0.52 -8.19 7.81
C VAL A 49 0.02 -8.95 9.02
N ASN A 50 -0.50 -8.65 10.21
CA ASN A 50 -0.12 -9.35 11.44
C ASN A 50 -1.12 -10.43 11.87
N GLU A 51 -0.78 -11.15 12.94
CA GLU A 51 -1.60 -12.24 13.48
C GLU A 51 -3.01 -11.82 13.99
N PHE A 52 -3.26 -10.51 14.15
CA PHE A 52 -4.58 -9.94 14.52
C PHE A 52 -5.37 -9.45 13.30
N GLY A 53 -4.78 -9.50 12.11
CA GLY A 53 -5.40 -8.99 10.88
C GLY A 53 -5.20 -7.49 10.65
N LEU A 54 -4.36 -6.81 11.44
CA LEU A 54 -3.96 -5.43 11.11
C LEU A 54 -3.07 -5.47 9.87
N GLY A 55 -3.54 -4.84 8.79
CA GLY A 55 -2.79 -4.58 7.57
C GLY A 55 -2.10 -3.22 7.61
N ALA A 56 -0.93 -3.11 6.99
CA ALA A 56 -0.17 -1.87 6.87
C ALA A 56 0.49 -1.78 5.49
N ALA A 57 0.63 -0.57 4.95
CA ALA A 57 1.46 -0.31 3.77
C ALA A 57 2.08 1.10 3.79
N ALA A 58 3.34 1.20 3.37
CA ALA A 58 4.08 2.45 3.21
C ALA A 58 4.10 2.89 1.74
N LEU A 59 3.82 4.17 1.49
CA LEU A 59 3.84 4.76 0.14
C LEU A 59 4.56 6.10 0.16
N TYR A 60 5.10 6.49 -0.99
CA TYR A 60 5.87 7.72 -1.15
C TYR A 60 5.03 8.99 -0.88
N PHE A 61 5.56 9.95 -0.13
CA PHE A 61 4.89 11.19 0.27
C PHE A 61 5.75 12.45 0.07
N ARG A 62 6.36 12.53 -1.13
CA ARG A 62 7.32 13.57 -1.51
C ARG A 62 6.75 14.99 -1.34
N GLY A 63 7.51 15.84 -0.64
CA GLY A 63 7.21 17.27 -0.47
C GLY A 63 6.31 17.60 0.72
N TYR A 64 5.75 16.60 1.40
CA TYR A 64 4.80 16.80 2.51
C TYR A 64 5.25 16.17 3.83
N ALA A 65 6.01 15.06 3.79
CA ALA A 65 6.61 14.47 4.99
C ALA A 65 7.58 15.44 5.69
N LYS A 66 7.45 15.58 7.01
CA LYS A 66 8.28 16.43 7.89
C LYS A 66 8.72 15.66 9.13
N TYR A 67 9.82 14.95 8.98
CA TYR A 67 10.42 14.17 10.06
C TYR A 67 11.20 15.04 11.04
N GLN A 68 11.30 14.58 12.28
CA GLN A 68 12.00 15.30 13.35
C GLN A 68 13.47 14.90 13.41
N GLN A 69 14.32 15.76 13.97
CA GLN A 69 15.75 15.46 14.14
C GLN A 69 16.04 14.71 15.45
N SER A 70 15.10 14.74 16.40
CA SER A 70 15.20 14.04 17.69
C SER A 70 13.83 13.67 18.21
N ALA A 71 13.79 12.67 19.10
CA ALA A 71 12.60 12.27 19.83
C ALA A 71 12.60 12.87 21.25
N PRO A 72 11.44 13.32 21.77
CA PRO A 72 11.25 13.53 23.21
C PRO A 72 11.59 12.27 24.02
N ALA A 73 12.03 12.44 25.27
CA ALA A 73 12.50 11.33 26.11
C ALA A 73 11.42 10.28 26.44
N ASP A 74 10.15 10.66 26.36
CA ASP A 74 8.98 9.81 26.59
C ASP A 74 8.43 9.15 25.32
N LYS A 75 9.06 9.39 24.16
CA LYS A 75 8.66 8.83 22.87
C LYS A 75 9.74 7.90 22.31
N LEU A 76 9.29 6.81 21.69
CA LEU A 76 10.16 5.91 20.94
C LEU A 76 10.53 6.54 19.59
N ALA A 77 11.83 6.60 19.28
CA ALA A 77 12.33 7.03 17.99
C ALA A 77 12.14 5.91 16.95
N ILE A 78 11.57 6.24 15.80
CA ILE A 78 11.32 5.29 14.70
C ILE A 78 11.80 5.93 13.39
N ALA A 79 12.55 5.19 12.57
CA ALA A 79 12.88 5.64 11.22
C ALA A 79 11.67 5.45 10.31
N PRO A 80 11.51 6.23 9.23
CA PRO A 80 10.31 6.14 8.39
C PRO A 80 10.09 4.72 7.84
N HIS A 81 11.16 4.03 7.44
CA HIS A 81 11.11 2.66 6.90
C HIS A 81 10.86 1.58 7.96
N ASP A 82 10.94 1.92 9.25
CA ASP A 82 10.67 0.97 10.34
C ASP A 82 9.21 1.01 10.82
N VAL A 83 8.42 2.02 10.40
CA VAL A 83 7.04 2.24 10.86
C VAL A 83 6.14 1.03 10.59
N VAL A 84 6.28 0.39 9.43
CA VAL A 84 5.43 -0.77 9.06
C VAL A 84 5.70 -1.95 9.97
N ALA A 85 6.98 -2.31 10.17
CA ALA A 85 7.36 -3.39 11.06
C ALA A 85 6.97 -3.10 12.51
N TRP A 86 7.16 -1.86 12.96
CA TRP A 86 6.74 -1.43 14.29
C TRP A 86 5.22 -1.55 14.48
N ALA A 87 4.42 -1.05 13.52
CA ALA A 87 2.96 -1.07 13.60
C ALA A 87 2.42 -2.51 13.59
N LEU A 88 2.83 -3.32 12.61
CA LEU A 88 2.44 -4.74 12.51
C LEU A 88 2.87 -5.53 13.75
N GLY A 89 4.05 -5.23 14.29
CA GLY A 89 4.58 -5.90 15.47
C GLY A 89 3.94 -5.49 16.80
N ASN A 90 3.21 -4.38 16.88
CA ASN A 90 2.78 -3.81 18.17
C ASN A 90 1.30 -3.44 18.31
N ALA A 91 0.56 -3.29 17.22
CA ALA A 91 -0.86 -2.93 17.26
C ALA A 91 -1.78 -4.09 16.84
N GLN A 92 -2.92 -4.28 17.51
CA GLN A 92 -3.90 -5.32 17.18
C GLN A 92 -4.98 -4.85 16.20
N SER A 93 -5.22 -3.53 16.11
CA SER A 93 -6.27 -2.92 15.30
C SER A 93 -5.91 -1.48 14.96
N VAL A 94 -6.68 -0.84 14.07
CA VAL A 94 -6.53 0.59 13.77
C VAL A 94 -6.80 1.44 15.02
N ALA A 95 -7.76 1.02 15.84
CA ALA A 95 -8.07 1.68 17.12
C ALA A 95 -6.91 1.61 18.12
N ASP A 96 -6.24 0.45 18.24
CA ASP A 96 -5.04 0.29 19.09
C ASP A 96 -3.88 1.13 18.55
N LEU A 97 -3.65 1.09 17.23
CA LEU A 97 -2.61 1.86 16.57
C LEU A 97 -2.79 3.37 16.79
N ARG A 98 -4.03 3.86 16.80
CA ARG A 98 -4.37 5.28 17.05
C ARG A 98 -3.84 5.78 18.40
N GLU A 99 -3.79 4.93 19.41
CA GLU A 99 -3.20 5.26 20.70
C GLU A 99 -1.68 5.11 20.68
N LEU A 100 -1.16 4.05 20.06
CA LEU A 100 0.28 3.77 20.01
C LEU A 100 1.08 4.85 19.26
N VAL A 101 0.55 5.42 18.17
CA VAL A 101 1.29 6.44 17.39
C VAL A 101 1.60 7.72 18.18
N LYS A 102 0.86 7.98 19.26
CA LYS A 102 1.11 9.12 20.16
C LYS A 102 2.42 8.98 20.93
N HIS A 103 2.90 7.75 21.08
CA HIS A 103 4.09 7.38 21.85
C HIS A 103 5.35 7.21 20.99
N ILE A 104 5.29 7.53 19.70
CA ILE A 104 6.47 7.49 18.83
C ILE A 104 6.80 8.87 18.27
N GLN A 105 8.02 9.01 17.78
CA GLN A 105 8.45 10.11 16.94
C GLN A 105 9.18 9.57 15.72
N ILE A 106 8.70 9.93 14.52
CA ILE A 106 9.37 9.56 13.27
C ILE A 106 10.53 10.54 13.03
N LEU A 107 11.75 9.99 12.90
CA LEU A 107 12.99 10.74 12.77
C LEU A 107 13.49 10.80 11.32
N ASP A 108 14.25 11.84 11.00
CA ASP A 108 14.91 12.04 9.71
C ASP A 108 16.17 11.18 9.62
N VAL A 109 15.98 9.88 9.36
CA VAL A 109 17.07 8.89 9.30
C VAL A 109 17.11 8.27 7.90
N PRO A 110 18.26 8.35 7.20
CA PRO A 110 18.38 7.83 5.84
C PRO A 110 18.40 6.30 5.83
N VAL A 111 17.68 5.70 4.89
CA VAL A 111 17.78 4.25 4.65
C VAL A 111 19.09 3.95 3.91
N SER A 112 19.86 3.00 4.42
CA SER A 112 21.19 2.63 3.90
C SER A 112 21.18 2.31 2.40
N LEU A 113 20.12 1.67 1.91
CA LEU A 113 19.93 1.28 0.51
C LEU A 113 19.93 2.47 -0.47
N LEU A 114 19.36 3.61 -0.06
CA LEU A 114 19.17 4.78 -0.93
C LEU A 114 20.03 5.97 -0.53
N GLY A 115 20.62 5.96 0.67
CA GLY A 115 21.43 7.06 1.19
C GLY A 115 20.64 8.36 1.41
N LEU A 116 19.31 8.27 1.50
CA LEU A 116 18.39 9.38 1.72
C LEU A 116 17.26 8.95 2.64
N THR A 117 16.64 9.90 3.33
CA THR A 117 15.41 9.67 4.07
C THR A 117 14.24 9.64 3.10
N THR A 118 13.59 8.50 2.96
CA THR A 118 12.46 8.34 2.04
C THR A 118 11.22 9.04 2.62
N PRO A 119 10.62 9.99 1.90
CA PRO A 119 9.37 10.59 2.34
C PRO A 119 8.24 9.58 2.15
N MET A 120 7.59 9.20 3.24
CA MET A 120 6.57 8.17 3.31
C MET A 120 5.38 8.61 4.16
N HIS A 121 4.21 8.12 3.76
CA HIS A 121 2.98 8.04 4.54
C HIS A 121 2.48 6.60 4.56
N PHE A 122 1.57 6.29 5.47
CA PHE A 122 1.20 4.91 5.76
C PHE A 122 -0.31 4.76 5.78
N ILE A 123 -0.83 3.67 5.23
CA ILE A 123 -2.24 3.28 5.33
C ILE A 123 -2.32 2.01 6.17
N PHE A 124 -3.34 1.95 7.02
CA PHE A 124 -3.64 0.83 7.89
C PHE A 124 -5.11 0.44 7.76
N SER A 125 -5.40 -0.85 7.79
CA SER A 125 -6.77 -1.37 7.82
C SER A 125 -6.83 -2.60 8.70
N ASP A 126 -7.99 -2.88 9.29
CA ASP A 126 -8.19 -4.09 10.11
C ASP A 126 -9.46 -4.86 9.70
N PRO A 127 -9.73 -6.05 10.30
CA PRO A 127 -10.89 -6.88 9.94
C PRO A 127 -12.26 -6.25 10.23
N THR A 128 -12.30 -5.14 10.99
CA THR A 128 -13.56 -4.41 11.20
C THR A 128 -13.94 -3.55 10.00
N GLY A 129 -13.01 -3.32 9.08
CA GLY A 129 -13.13 -2.41 7.94
C GLY A 129 -12.73 -0.98 8.26
N ASP A 130 -12.27 -0.67 9.48
CA ASP A 130 -11.67 0.63 9.79
C ASP A 130 -10.39 0.81 8.97
N THR A 131 -10.22 1.99 8.37
CA THR A 131 -9.07 2.33 7.54
C THR A 131 -8.61 3.74 7.89
N ALA A 132 -7.32 3.89 8.18
CA ALA A 132 -6.74 5.17 8.53
C ALA A 132 -5.34 5.36 7.94
N VAL A 133 -4.95 6.62 7.81
CA VAL A 133 -3.67 7.05 7.24
C VAL A 133 -2.84 7.77 8.29
N LEU A 134 -1.52 7.55 8.30
CA LEU A 134 -0.56 8.33 9.05
C LEU A 134 0.27 9.19 8.10
N GLU A 135 0.03 10.49 8.12
CA GLU A 135 0.82 11.51 7.41
C GLU A 135 1.65 12.32 8.42
N ALA A 136 2.97 12.10 8.44
CA ALA A 136 3.88 12.82 9.34
C ALA A 136 4.17 14.24 8.82
N THR A 137 3.17 15.12 8.82
CA THR A 137 3.26 16.53 8.37
C THR A 137 3.68 17.50 9.49
N SER A 138 3.74 17.00 10.72
CA SER A 138 4.21 17.70 11.92
C SER A 138 4.77 16.70 12.95
N ALA A 139 5.28 17.22 14.08
CA ALA A 139 5.71 16.37 15.20
C ALA A 139 4.53 15.69 15.94
N ASP A 140 3.32 16.24 15.82
CA ASP A 140 2.11 15.69 16.42
C ASP A 140 1.50 14.62 15.52
N LEU A 141 1.82 13.35 15.82
CA LEU A 141 1.39 12.20 15.04
C LEU A 141 0.01 11.75 15.48
N HIS A 142 -0.89 11.61 14.51
CA HIS A 142 -2.22 11.06 14.70
C HIS A 142 -2.65 10.31 13.43
N LEU A 143 -3.52 9.33 13.59
CA LEU A 143 -4.18 8.69 12.46
C LEU A 143 -5.32 9.58 11.93
N ILE A 144 -5.44 9.64 10.61
CA ILE A 144 -6.47 10.35 9.86
C ILE A 144 -7.42 9.32 9.26
N ASP A 145 -8.72 9.46 9.48
CA ASP A 145 -9.70 8.51 8.94
C ASP A 145 -9.73 8.58 7.41
N ASP A 146 -9.70 7.40 6.76
CA ASP A 146 -9.84 7.28 5.32
C ASP A 146 -11.19 6.62 4.97
N PRO A 147 -12.24 7.42 4.74
CA PRO A 147 -13.59 6.89 4.50
C PRO A 147 -13.74 6.19 3.13
N VAL A 148 -12.76 6.33 2.23
CA VAL A 148 -12.79 5.66 0.92
C VAL A 148 -11.85 4.46 0.85
N GLY A 149 -10.94 4.31 1.82
CA GLY A 149 -10.00 3.19 1.94
C GLY A 149 -9.12 3.04 0.71
N VAL A 150 -8.53 4.15 0.26
CA VAL A 150 -7.63 4.25 -0.90
C VAL A 150 -6.56 5.28 -0.57
N MET A 151 -5.29 4.93 -0.75
CA MET A 151 -4.17 5.87 -0.64
C MET A 151 -3.25 5.73 -1.87
N ALA A 152 -2.73 6.86 -2.34
CA ALA A 152 -1.73 6.91 -3.40
C ALA A 152 -0.44 7.55 -2.88
N ASN A 153 -0.01 8.67 -3.46
CA ASN A 153 1.13 9.45 -2.98
C ASN A 153 0.67 10.89 -2.71
N SER A 154 1.59 11.83 -2.62
CA SER A 154 1.30 13.26 -2.49
C SER A 154 0.21 13.78 -3.45
N PRO A 155 -0.55 14.82 -3.06
CA PRO A 155 -0.51 15.55 -1.77
C PRO A 155 -1.22 14.80 -0.63
N GLU A 156 -1.50 15.48 0.48
CA GLU A 156 -2.20 14.96 1.67
C GLU A 156 -3.57 14.34 1.34
N LEU A 157 -4.01 13.34 2.13
CA LEU A 157 -5.28 12.64 1.99
C LEU A 157 -6.47 13.61 1.95
N SER A 158 -6.45 14.64 2.81
CA SER A 158 -7.51 15.66 2.86
C SER A 158 -7.72 16.37 1.51
N TRP A 159 -6.64 16.62 0.78
CA TRP A 159 -6.69 17.18 -0.56
C TRP A 159 -7.26 16.18 -1.56
N HIS A 160 -6.86 14.91 -1.50
CA HIS A 160 -7.40 13.88 -2.39
C HIS A 160 -8.90 13.69 -2.20
N LEU A 161 -9.37 13.66 -0.94
CA LEU A 161 -10.79 13.60 -0.61
C LEU A 161 -11.55 14.81 -1.16
N GLN A 162 -11.00 16.02 -1.03
CA GLN A 162 -11.59 17.21 -1.66
C GLN A 162 -11.61 17.11 -3.19
N ASN A 163 -10.55 16.56 -3.79
CA ASN A 163 -10.44 16.41 -5.24
C ASN A 163 -11.50 15.46 -5.82
N LEU A 164 -12.03 14.50 -5.05
CA LEU A 164 -13.13 13.64 -5.49
C LEU A 164 -14.37 14.44 -5.95
N SER A 165 -14.60 15.65 -5.40
CA SER A 165 -15.71 16.51 -5.82
C SER A 165 -15.64 16.91 -7.30
N THR A 166 -14.43 17.00 -7.89
CA THR A 166 -14.22 17.23 -9.33
C THR A 166 -14.85 16.13 -10.19
N TYR A 167 -14.92 14.91 -9.66
CA TYR A 167 -15.35 13.70 -10.36
C TYR A 167 -16.70 13.19 -9.84
N GLY A 168 -17.34 13.89 -8.90
CA GLY A 168 -18.56 13.44 -8.22
C GLY A 168 -19.80 13.29 -9.11
N THR A 169 -19.72 13.69 -10.38
CA THR A 169 -20.79 13.41 -11.35
C THR A 169 -20.62 12.06 -12.04
N LEU A 170 -19.40 11.50 -12.10
CA LEU A 170 -19.11 10.29 -12.87
C LEU A 170 -19.94 9.10 -12.37
N GLN A 171 -20.36 8.25 -13.31
CA GLN A 171 -21.18 7.08 -13.01
C GLN A 171 -20.85 5.90 -13.91
N ALA A 172 -21.14 4.68 -13.45
CA ALA A 172 -20.97 3.48 -14.28
C ALA A 172 -21.97 3.43 -15.45
N ALA A 173 -23.20 3.90 -15.24
CA ALA A 173 -24.25 3.88 -16.25
C ALA A 173 -24.00 4.89 -17.39
N GLU A 174 -24.44 4.55 -18.60
CA GLU A 174 -24.35 5.43 -19.76
C GLU A 174 -25.01 6.79 -19.48
N ARG A 175 -24.34 7.87 -19.89
CA ARG A 175 -24.93 9.21 -19.97
C ARG A 175 -25.50 9.40 -21.37
N PRO A 176 -26.81 9.67 -21.51
CA PRO A 176 -27.42 9.89 -22.82
C PRO A 176 -26.79 11.07 -23.56
N LEU A 177 -26.53 10.89 -24.85
CA LEU A 177 -26.11 11.98 -25.72
C LEU A 177 -27.28 12.92 -25.98
N GLN A 178 -27.01 14.23 -25.90
CA GLN A 178 -27.98 15.27 -26.19
C GLN A 178 -27.89 15.67 -27.66
N ASP A 179 -29.06 15.88 -28.28
CA ASP A 179 -29.16 16.47 -29.62
C ASP A 179 -28.37 17.78 -29.72
N ARG A 180 -27.76 18.01 -30.89
CA ARG A 180 -27.05 19.24 -31.20
C ARG A 180 -27.68 19.90 -32.42
N LEU A 181 -28.50 20.93 -32.19
CA LEU A 181 -29.10 21.75 -33.25
C LEU A 181 -29.94 20.92 -34.25
N GLY A 182 -30.68 19.92 -33.76
CA GLY A 182 -31.49 19.00 -34.56
C GLY A 182 -30.73 17.81 -35.13
N TYR A 183 -29.43 17.68 -34.81
CA TYR A 183 -28.63 16.52 -35.15
C TYR A 183 -28.54 15.54 -33.97
N GLN A 184 -29.18 14.38 -34.13
CA GLN A 184 -29.03 13.25 -33.22
C GLN A 184 -27.63 12.66 -33.35
N LEU A 185 -26.86 12.72 -32.26
CA LEU A 185 -25.52 12.16 -32.22
C LEU A 185 -25.59 10.63 -32.19
N PRO A 186 -24.96 9.92 -33.14
CA PRO A 186 -24.83 8.47 -33.04
C PRO A 186 -23.97 8.11 -31.81
N THR A 187 -24.37 7.09 -31.06
CA THR A 187 -23.60 6.60 -29.91
C THR A 187 -22.30 5.93 -30.37
N GLN A 188 -21.25 6.06 -29.56
CA GLN A 188 -19.99 5.31 -29.72
C GLN A 188 -20.02 3.98 -28.94
N GLY A 189 -21.12 3.65 -28.27
CA GLY A 189 -21.26 2.51 -27.38
C GLY A 189 -21.28 2.90 -25.90
N PRO A 190 -21.40 1.91 -24.99
CA PRO A 190 -21.45 2.14 -23.54
C PRO A 190 -20.14 2.72 -23.00
N GLY A 191 -20.20 3.36 -21.83
CA GLY A 191 -19.04 3.92 -21.11
C GLY A 191 -19.00 5.44 -20.98
N THR A 192 -19.96 6.16 -21.57
CA THR A 192 -20.01 7.63 -21.52
C THR A 192 -20.22 8.20 -20.10
N GLY A 193 -20.65 7.37 -19.15
CA GLY A 193 -20.81 7.74 -17.74
C GLY A 193 -19.51 8.10 -17.02
N ALA A 194 -18.40 7.52 -17.46
CA ALA A 194 -17.06 7.77 -16.92
C ALA A 194 -16.26 8.81 -17.72
N LEU A 195 -16.88 9.49 -18.69
CA LEU A 195 -16.20 10.51 -19.50
C LEU A 195 -15.67 11.64 -18.59
N GLY A 196 -14.36 11.81 -18.57
CA GLY A 196 -13.65 12.74 -17.68
C GLY A 196 -12.80 12.07 -16.60
N LEU A 197 -12.90 10.74 -16.44
CA LEU A 197 -11.99 9.99 -15.58
C LEU A 197 -10.54 10.12 -16.10
N PRO A 198 -9.56 10.49 -15.24
CA PRO A 198 -8.21 10.82 -15.70
C PRO A 198 -7.40 9.56 -16.00
N GLY A 199 -6.67 9.54 -17.12
CA GLY A 199 -5.93 8.36 -17.61
C GLY A 199 -4.41 8.39 -17.38
N ASP A 200 -3.85 9.45 -16.81
CA ASP A 200 -2.41 9.57 -16.57
C ASP A 200 -1.95 8.87 -15.27
N TYR A 201 -0.64 8.72 -15.07
CA TYR A 201 -0.06 8.00 -13.92
C TYR A 201 0.27 8.88 -12.71
N THR A 202 -0.19 10.13 -12.66
CA THR A 202 0.01 10.97 -11.48
C THR A 202 -0.73 10.40 -10.27
N SER A 203 -0.28 10.79 -9.08
CA SER A 203 -0.92 10.37 -7.82
C SER A 203 -2.41 10.73 -7.74
N PRO A 204 -2.83 11.99 -8.01
CA PRO A 204 -4.26 12.34 -8.03
C PRO A 204 -5.08 11.49 -9.01
N SER A 205 -4.55 11.24 -10.21
CA SER A 205 -5.27 10.47 -11.22
C SER A 205 -5.41 8.99 -10.84
N ARG A 206 -4.35 8.37 -10.30
CA ARG A 206 -4.43 7.00 -9.78
C ARG A 206 -5.40 6.89 -8.59
N PHE A 207 -5.37 7.83 -7.65
CA PHE A 207 -6.32 7.88 -6.53
C PHE A 207 -7.77 7.89 -7.01
N VAL A 208 -8.11 8.82 -7.92
CA VAL A 208 -9.47 8.97 -8.46
C VAL A 208 -9.92 7.73 -9.22
N ARG A 209 -9.05 7.16 -10.08
CA ARG A 209 -9.36 5.92 -10.80
C ARG A 209 -9.62 4.75 -9.86
N THR A 210 -8.78 4.58 -8.84
CA THR A 210 -8.94 3.49 -7.87
C THR A 210 -10.24 3.66 -7.07
N VAL A 211 -10.56 4.87 -6.60
CA VAL A 211 -11.83 5.13 -5.89
C VAL A 211 -13.03 4.86 -6.79
N PHE A 212 -13.02 5.36 -8.03
CA PHE A 212 -14.10 5.14 -8.99
C PHE A 212 -14.30 3.64 -9.27
N ASN A 213 -13.23 2.93 -9.61
CA ASN A 213 -13.30 1.50 -9.91
C ASN A 213 -13.74 0.70 -8.69
N LYS A 214 -13.19 0.98 -7.50
CA LYS A 214 -13.58 0.33 -6.24
C LYS A 214 -15.07 0.52 -5.94
N HIS A 215 -15.60 1.73 -6.13
CA HIS A 215 -17.00 2.06 -5.82
C HIS A 215 -18.00 1.33 -6.72
N TYR A 216 -17.68 1.17 -8.00
CA TYR A 216 -18.59 0.57 -8.98
C TYR A 216 -18.31 -0.93 -9.26
N SER A 217 -17.25 -1.50 -8.70
CA SER A 217 -16.98 -2.93 -8.75
C SER A 217 -17.94 -3.72 -7.87
N GLU A 218 -18.25 -4.94 -8.31
CA GLU A 218 -19.04 -5.89 -7.54
C GLU A 218 -18.22 -6.45 -6.38
N ALA A 219 -18.86 -6.58 -5.21
CA ALA A 219 -18.25 -7.23 -4.06
C ALA A 219 -18.08 -8.74 -4.34
N ALA A 220 -16.88 -9.24 -4.12
CA ALA A 220 -16.57 -10.66 -4.19
C ALA A 220 -17.06 -11.42 -2.94
N ALA A 221 -17.37 -12.70 -3.08
CA ALA A 221 -17.97 -13.51 -2.01
C ALA A 221 -16.94 -14.34 -1.22
N ASP A 222 -15.74 -14.53 -1.76
CA ASP A 222 -14.69 -15.36 -1.17
C ASP A 222 -13.28 -14.80 -1.48
N THR A 223 -12.26 -15.32 -0.79
CA THR A 223 -10.87 -14.87 -0.96
C THR A 223 -10.38 -15.00 -2.41
N PRO A 224 -10.56 -16.15 -3.12
CA PRO A 224 -10.12 -16.27 -4.51
C PRO A 224 -10.74 -15.23 -5.46
N SER A 225 -12.06 -15.03 -5.40
CA SER A 225 -12.74 -14.02 -6.23
C SER A 225 -12.34 -12.60 -5.84
N THR A 226 -12.10 -12.34 -4.55
CA THR A 226 -11.59 -11.05 -4.05
C THR A 226 -10.21 -10.75 -4.61
N LEU A 227 -9.30 -11.73 -4.62
CA LEU A 227 -7.96 -11.57 -5.22
C LEU A 227 -8.06 -11.22 -6.71
N THR A 228 -8.92 -11.90 -7.46
CA THR A 228 -9.18 -11.57 -8.87
C THR A 228 -9.72 -10.14 -9.04
N THR A 229 -10.69 -9.72 -8.23
CA THR A 229 -11.20 -8.34 -8.27
C THR A 229 -10.11 -7.33 -7.95
N LEU A 230 -9.27 -7.58 -6.95
CA LEU A 230 -8.16 -6.69 -6.59
C LEU A 230 -7.11 -6.60 -7.69
N GLN A 231 -6.77 -7.70 -8.37
CA GLN A 231 -5.88 -7.68 -9.54
C GLN A 231 -6.42 -6.75 -10.62
N HIS A 232 -7.71 -6.85 -10.96
CA HIS A 232 -8.35 -5.98 -11.95
C HIS A 232 -8.48 -4.52 -11.52
N LEU A 233 -8.72 -4.26 -10.23
CA LEU A 233 -8.70 -2.88 -9.71
C LEU A 233 -7.31 -2.27 -9.86
N LEU A 234 -6.25 -3.03 -9.52
CA LEU A 234 -4.87 -2.58 -9.63
C LEU A 234 -4.37 -2.51 -11.08
N ASP A 235 -4.89 -3.32 -12.02
CA ASP A 235 -4.60 -3.19 -13.45
C ASP A 235 -4.83 -1.75 -13.95
N GLY A 236 -5.85 -1.07 -13.43
CA GLY A 236 -6.17 0.33 -13.79
C GLY A 236 -5.13 1.36 -13.35
N VAL A 237 -4.17 0.98 -12.51
CA VAL A 237 -3.10 1.85 -12.01
C VAL A 237 -1.69 1.24 -12.12
N THR A 238 -1.57 -0.01 -12.58
CA THR A 238 -0.30 -0.64 -12.93
C THR A 238 0.43 0.19 -13.98
N ILE A 239 1.71 0.45 -13.77
CA ILE A 239 2.56 1.30 -14.61
C ILE A 239 3.51 0.41 -15.41
N PRO A 240 3.31 0.24 -16.72
CA PRO A 240 4.25 -0.46 -17.59
C PRO A 240 5.62 0.24 -17.66
N LYS A 241 6.68 -0.53 -17.92
CA LYS A 241 7.98 0.08 -18.26
C LYS A 241 7.85 0.96 -19.52
N GLY A 242 8.45 2.15 -19.49
CA GLY A 242 8.50 3.08 -20.62
C GLY A 242 7.45 4.18 -20.67
N VAL A 243 6.35 4.10 -19.90
CA VAL A 243 5.28 5.12 -19.95
C VAL A 243 5.39 6.22 -18.90
N LYS A 244 6.23 6.02 -17.86
CA LYS A 244 6.54 7.00 -16.82
C LYS A 244 8.06 6.98 -16.61
N LEU A 245 8.71 8.08 -16.98
CA LEU A 245 10.17 8.18 -16.99
C LEU A 245 10.67 9.19 -15.97
N MET A 246 11.78 8.88 -15.33
CA MET A 246 12.57 9.80 -14.53
C MET A 246 13.40 10.72 -15.44
N ALA A 247 14.01 11.77 -14.86
CA ALA A 247 14.80 12.74 -15.63
C ALA A 247 16.03 12.12 -16.33
N ASP A 248 16.54 11.01 -15.79
CA ASP A 248 17.65 10.23 -16.37
C ASP A 248 17.19 9.19 -17.41
N GLY A 249 15.89 9.14 -17.71
CA GLY A 249 15.29 8.20 -18.68
C GLY A 249 14.98 6.81 -18.11
N THR A 250 15.26 6.54 -16.84
CA THR A 250 14.85 5.27 -16.19
C THR A 250 13.33 5.18 -16.07
N SER A 251 12.78 3.97 -16.18
CA SER A 251 11.34 3.76 -15.99
C SER A 251 11.00 3.72 -14.51
N ASP A 252 10.05 4.56 -14.10
CA ASP A 252 9.33 4.42 -12.84
C ASP A 252 8.09 3.59 -13.12
N TYR A 253 8.06 2.37 -12.61
CA TYR A 253 7.10 1.35 -13.02
C TYR A 253 6.64 0.52 -11.82
N THR A 254 5.56 -0.25 -11.99
CA THR A 254 5.07 -1.14 -10.95
C THR A 254 5.96 -2.38 -10.83
N GLN A 255 6.75 -2.51 -9.76
CA GLN A 255 7.65 -3.65 -9.55
C GLN A 255 6.89 -4.91 -9.10
N TYR A 256 5.86 -4.73 -8.28
CA TYR A 256 4.96 -5.79 -7.83
C TYR A 256 3.63 -5.23 -7.36
N ARG A 257 2.63 -6.11 -7.26
CA ARG A 257 1.38 -5.88 -6.53
C ARG A 257 1.32 -6.80 -5.32
N GLY A 258 1.00 -6.24 -4.16
CA GLY A 258 0.88 -6.95 -2.88
C GLY A 258 -0.58 -7.00 -2.43
N TYR A 259 -1.00 -8.11 -1.84
CA TYR A 259 -2.37 -8.34 -1.40
C TYR A 259 -2.35 -9.00 -0.01
N ALA A 260 -2.79 -8.24 1.00
CA ALA A 260 -2.95 -8.75 2.36
C ALA A 260 -4.41 -9.18 2.60
N CYS A 261 -4.63 -10.47 2.87
CA CYS A 261 -5.91 -10.98 3.36
C CYS A 261 -5.92 -10.88 4.88
N LEU A 262 -6.72 -9.94 5.40
CA LEU A 262 -6.74 -9.59 6.83
C LEU A 262 -7.37 -10.68 7.70
N ASP A 263 -8.43 -11.34 7.20
CA ASP A 263 -9.12 -12.41 7.91
C ASP A 263 -8.32 -13.72 7.93
N ASP A 264 -7.77 -14.13 6.77
CA ASP A 264 -6.98 -15.36 6.67
C ASP A 264 -5.53 -15.19 7.11
N ARG A 265 -5.10 -13.94 7.38
CA ARG A 265 -3.73 -13.56 7.74
C ARG A 265 -2.73 -14.11 6.72
N ALA A 266 -3.04 -13.83 5.45
CA ALA A 266 -2.26 -14.25 4.29
C ALA A 266 -1.74 -13.04 3.52
N TYR A 267 -0.58 -13.19 2.90
CA TYR A 267 0.04 -12.19 2.07
C TYR A 267 0.40 -12.81 0.72
N TYR A 268 -0.10 -12.22 -0.35
CA TYR A 268 0.16 -12.62 -1.73
C TYR A 268 0.90 -11.50 -2.45
N MET A 269 1.79 -11.87 -3.35
CA MET A 269 2.61 -10.96 -4.12
C MET A 269 2.66 -11.44 -5.56
N GLU A 270 2.58 -10.48 -6.46
CA GLU A 270 2.58 -10.67 -7.90
C GLU A 270 3.70 -9.79 -8.48
N PRO A 271 4.88 -10.36 -8.75
CA PRO A 271 6.00 -9.61 -9.33
C PRO A 271 5.70 -9.20 -10.78
N TYR A 272 6.34 -8.13 -11.26
CA TYR A 272 6.09 -7.57 -12.59
C TYR A 272 6.29 -8.58 -13.74
N ASP A 273 7.31 -9.44 -13.63
CA ASP A 273 7.71 -10.42 -14.64
C ASP A 273 7.02 -11.78 -14.50
N ASN A 274 6.37 -12.05 -13.38
CA ASN A 274 5.54 -13.24 -13.18
C ASN A 274 4.19 -12.88 -12.56
N GLN A 275 3.13 -12.96 -13.37
CA GLN A 275 1.77 -12.60 -12.97
C GLN A 275 1.04 -13.71 -12.18
N GLU A 276 1.73 -14.79 -11.81
CA GLU A 276 1.19 -15.78 -10.88
C GLU A 276 1.25 -15.26 -9.44
N LEU A 277 0.12 -15.33 -8.72
CA LEU A 277 0.06 -14.99 -7.30
C LEU A 277 0.89 -15.98 -6.49
N GLN A 278 1.89 -15.47 -5.78
CA GLN A 278 2.75 -16.24 -4.87
C GLN A 278 2.57 -15.69 -3.46
N GLY A 279 2.35 -16.55 -2.47
CA GLY A 279 2.00 -16.04 -1.14
C GLY A 279 2.27 -16.99 0.02
N ILE A 280 2.21 -16.42 1.21
CA ILE A 280 2.39 -17.08 2.49
C ILE A 280 1.19 -16.79 3.38
N ARG A 281 0.88 -17.71 4.30
CA ARG A 281 -0.19 -17.56 5.28
C ARG A 281 0.35 -17.88 6.66
N LEU A 282 0.04 -17.03 7.64
CA LEU A 282 0.38 -17.29 9.03
C LEU A 282 -0.30 -18.57 9.53
N THR A 283 0.45 -19.40 10.23
CA THR A 283 -0.05 -20.59 10.92
C THR A 283 0.27 -20.52 12.40
N ASP A 284 -0.49 -21.27 13.22
CA ASP A 284 -0.22 -21.33 14.65
C ASP A 284 1.16 -21.97 14.93
N GLU A 285 1.60 -22.93 14.11
CA GLU A 285 2.94 -23.52 14.19
C GLU A 285 4.03 -22.45 13.97
N MET A 286 3.91 -21.64 12.92
CA MET A 286 4.85 -20.53 12.67
C MET A 286 4.89 -19.55 13.85
N LEU A 287 3.73 -19.20 14.41
CA LEU A 287 3.62 -18.21 15.48
C LEU A 287 4.06 -18.71 16.87
N ASN A 288 4.01 -20.01 17.12
CA ASN A 288 4.31 -20.61 18.42
C ASN A 288 5.69 -21.27 18.49
N ASP A 289 6.17 -21.82 17.36
CA ASP A 289 7.33 -22.70 17.36
C ASP A 289 8.55 -22.10 16.64
N TRP A 290 8.38 -21.03 15.84
CA TRP A 290 9.48 -20.41 15.09
C TRP A 290 9.94 -19.13 15.79
N ASP A 291 11.26 -18.95 15.89
CA ASP A 291 11.90 -17.83 16.59
C ASP A 291 12.78 -16.96 15.69
N MET A 292 12.99 -17.37 14.43
CA MET A 292 13.79 -16.67 13.43
C MET A 292 12.94 -16.24 12.23
N PRO A 293 13.22 -15.05 11.65
CA PRO A 293 12.56 -14.62 10.41
C PRO A 293 12.84 -15.57 9.25
N VAL A 294 11.85 -15.72 8.37
CA VAL A 294 11.94 -16.59 7.19
C VAL A 294 11.60 -15.79 5.94
N GLU A 295 12.52 -15.74 4.97
CA GLU A 295 12.31 -15.15 3.65
C GLU A 295 11.80 -16.21 2.67
N TYR A 296 10.85 -15.83 1.82
CA TYR A 296 10.27 -16.69 0.80
C TYR A 296 10.56 -16.09 -0.58
N PRO A 297 11.62 -16.53 -1.27
CA PRO A 297 11.99 -16.00 -2.57
C PRO A 297 10.89 -16.21 -3.61
N LEU A 298 10.63 -15.16 -4.39
CA LEU A 298 9.67 -15.19 -5.50
C LEU A 298 10.29 -15.84 -6.74
N ASP A 299 9.47 -16.57 -7.49
CA ASP A 299 9.75 -16.93 -8.88
C ASP A 299 9.39 -15.76 -9.79
N HIS A 300 10.39 -15.29 -10.52
CA HIS A 300 10.32 -14.20 -11.48
C HIS A 300 10.13 -14.70 -12.92
N THR A 301 10.07 -16.02 -13.12
CA THR A 301 9.85 -16.64 -14.41
C THR A 301 8.37 -16.51 -14.80
N PRO A 302 8.04 -16.01 -16.01
CA PRO A 302 6.67 -15.97 -16.46
C PRO A 302 6.03 -17.37 -16.43
N HIS A 303 4.95 -17.53 -15.66
CA HIS A 303 4.21 -18.79 -15.64
C HIS A 303 3.37 -18.95 -16.91
N VAL A 304 3.67 -19.99 -17.71
CA VAL A 304 2.87 -20.38 -18.88
C VAL A 304 2.46 -21.83 -18.75
N LYS A 305 1.17 -22.08 -18.49
CA LYS A 305 0.61 -23.42 -18.46
C LYS A 305 0.30 -23.89 -19.89
N HIS A 306 1.15 -24.76 -20.45
CA HIS A 306 0.87 -25.44 -21.71
C HIS A 306 -0.32 -26.39 -21.55
N LEU A 307 -1.32 -26.27 -22.43
CA LEU A 307 -2.56 -27.06 -22.38
C LEU A 307 -2.50 -28.35 -23.22
N ASN A 308 -1.37 -28.61 -23.88
CA ASN A 308 -1.14 -29.72 -24.80
C ASN A 308 0.07 -30.56 -24.41
#